data_AF-A0A965RBA1-F1
#
_entry.id   AF-A0A965RBA1-F1
#
_cell.length_a   1.000
_cell.length_b   1.000
_cell.length_c   1.000
_cell.angle_alpha   90.00
_cell.angle_beta   90.00
_cell.angle_gamma   90.00
#
_symmetry.space_group_name_H-M   'P 1'
#
loop_
_entity.id
_entity.type
_entity.pdbx_description
1 polymer ?
#
loop_
_entity_poly.entity_id
_entity_poly.type
_entity_poly.pdbx_seq_one_letter_code
_entity_poly.pdbx_strand_id
1 'polypeptide(L)'
;MAYALFAEHVLGFEPCPLCIFQRVGVTALGVMFLIAAAHNPSSVRGARVYGVLLLLVAAFPGYVAGRHVYIQSLPFGSVPSCGASLDYMMDMFPFTTVLRKVLFGAGECQTIDWSFLGLSMPAWVLISVIVLAAWAGFVNLRGHSRSPIS
;
A
#
# COMPACT_ATOMS: atom_id res chain seq x y z
N MET A 1 -9.92 -4.00 2.82
CA MET A 1 -10.76 -3.17 1.94
C MET A 1 -12.16 -2.96 2.52
N ALA A 2 -12.87 -4.00 2.97
CA ALA A 2 -14.22 -3.87 3.56
C ALA A 2 -14.31 -2.82 4.69
N TYR A 3 -13.38 -2.84 5.65
CA TYR A 3 -13.38 -1.86 6.75
C TYR A 3 -13.16 -0.41 6.26
N ALA A 4 -12.33 -0.22 5.24
CA ALA A 4 -12.03 1.11 4.71
C ALA A 4 -13.25 1.73 4.00
N LEU A 5 -14.01 0.90 3.27
CA LEU A 5 -15.28 1.32 2.65
C LEU A 5 -16.36 1.59 3.70
N PHE A 6 -16.40 0.80 4.77
CA PHE A 6 -17.30 1.06 5.91
C PHE A 6 -16.98 2.40 6.58
N ALA A 7 -15.69 2.69 6.83
CA ALA A 7 -15.28 3.96 7.43
C ALA A 7 -15.62 5.18 6.55
N GLU A 8 -15.56 5.03 5.23
CA GLU A 8 -15.92 6.10 4.30
C GLU A 8 -17.44 6.28 4.19
N HIS A 9 -18.19 5.19 3.95
CA HIS A 9 -19.62 5.26 3.62
C HIS A 9 -20.54 5.29 4.85
N VAL A 10 -20.07 4.76 6.00
CA VAL A 10 -20.86 4.67 7.24
C VAL A 10 -20.38 5.64 8.29
N LEU A 11 -19.06 5.83 8.44
CA LEU A 11 -18.50 6.78 9.42
C LEU A 11 -18.28 8.18 8.83
N GLY A 12 -18.38 8.36 7.51
CA GLY A 12 -18.32 9.66 6.85
C GLY A 12 -16.93 10.30 6.87
N PHE A 13 -15.86 9.52 7.07
CA PHE A 13 -14.51 10.04 7.02
C PHE A 13 -14.07 10.33 5.58
N GLU A 14 -13.65 11.57 5.30
CA GLU A 14 -13.07 11.91 4.01
C GLU A 14 -11.74 11.16 3.81
N PRO A 15 -11.60 10.36 2.74
CA PRO A 15 -10.39 9.59 2.51
C PRO A 15 -9.24 10.53 2.11
N CYS A 16 -8.17 10.54 2.89
CA CYS A 16 -7.01 11.36 2.55
C CYS A 16 -6.36 10.86 1.24
N PRO A 17 -5.71 11.76 0.46
CA PRO A 17 -5.09 11.38 -0.81
C PRO A 17 -4.08 10.23 -0.68
N LEU A 18 -3.23 10.20 0.36
CA LEU A 18 -2.31 9.07 0.60
C LEU A 18 -3.05 7.75 0.83
N CYS A 19 -4.16 7.76 1.58
CA CYS A 19 -4.97 6.56 1.82
C CYS A 19 -5.54 6.00 0.51
N ILE A 20 -5.93 6.86 -0.43
CA ILE A 20 -6.42 6.43 -1.75
C ILE A 20 -5.28 5.71 -2.51
N PHE A 21 -4.07 6.28 -2.55
CA PHE A 21 -2.92 5.61 -3.17
C PHE A 21 -2.57 4.27 -2.50
N GLN A 22 -2.67 4.19 -1.17
CA GLN A 22 -2.49 2.92 -0.44
C GLN A 22 -3.55 1.89 -0.85
N ARG A 23 -4.83 2.29 -0.95
CA ARG A 23 -5.92 1.40 -1.38
C ARG A 23 -5.69 0.86 -2.79
N VAL A 24 -5.29 1.73 -3.72
CA VAL A 24 -4.96 1.32 -5.10
C VAL A 24 -3.79 0.33 -5.09
N GLY A 25 -2.71 0.63 -4.36
CA GLY A 25 -1.55 -0.24 -4.25
C GLY A 25 -1.85 -1.61 -3.63
N VAL A 26 -2.63 -1.65 -2.55
CA VAL A 26 -3.04 -2.91 -1.90
C VAL A 26 -3.99 -3.72 -2.78
N THR A 27 -4.89 -3.05 -3.52
CA THR A 27 -5.77 -3.73 -4.48
C THR A 27 -4.98 -4.34 -5.62
N ALA A 28 -4.02 -3.61 -6.19
CA ALA A 28 -3.11 -4.11 -7.21
C ALA A 28 -2.29 -5.31 -6.70
N LEU A 29 -1.78 -5.24 -5.46
CA LEU A 29 -1.09 -6.36 -4.83
C LEU A 29 -2.00 -7.59 -4.67
N GLY A 30 -3.25 -7.39 -4.24
CA GLY A 30 -4.24 -8.47 -4.12
C GLY A 30 -4.57 -9.14 -5.45
N VAL A 31 -4.75 -8.34 -6.51
CA VAL A 31 -4.97 -8.85 -7.88
C VAL A 31 -3.76 -9.65 -8.36
N MET A 32 -2.54 -9.17 -8.12
CA MET A 32 -1.31 -9.89 -8.47
C MET A 32 -1.18 -11.22 -7.72
N PHE A 33 -1.60 -11.26 -6.44
CA PHE A 33 -1.67 -12.49 -5.66
C PHE A 33 -2.67 -13.49 -6.26
N LEU A 34 -3.85 -13.02 -6.68
CA LEU A 34 -4.86 -13.85 -7.34
C LEU A 34 -4.36 -14.41 -8.68
N ILE A 35 -3.68 -13.60 -9.48
CA ILE A 35 -3.08 -14.04 -10.75
C ILE A 35 -1.99 -15.09 -10.47
N ALA A 36 -1.13 -14.85 -9.49
CA ALA A 36 -0.09 -15.81 -9.09
C ALA A 36 -0.69 -17.14 -8.61
N ALA A 37 -1.78 -17.08 -7.84
CA ALA A 37 -2.50 -18.27 -7.37
C ALA A 37 -3.22 -19.01 -8.50
N ALA A 38 -3.79 -18.30 -9.48
CA ALA A 38 -4.48 -18.89 -10.62
C ALA A 38 -3.52 -19.54 -11.62
N HIS A 39 -2.36 -18.92 -11.87
CA HIS A 39 -1.37 -19.49 -12.78
C HIS A 39 -0.63 -20.70 -12.19
N ASN A 40 -0.58 -20.81 -10.85
CA ASN A 40 0.02 -21.90 -10.06
C ASN A 40 1.12 -22.70 -10.79
N PRO A 41 2.23 -22.06 -11.18
CA PRO A 41 3.24 -22.72 -11.98
C PRO A 41 3.90 -23.84 -11.16
N SER A 42 3.79 -25.07 -11.64
CA SER A 42 4.43 -26.26 -11.03
C SER A 42 5.97 -26.20 -11.07
N SER A 43 6.53 -25.31 -11.89
CA SER A 43 7.97 -25.09 -12.00
C SER A 43 8.50 -24.11 -10.95
N VAL A 44 9.60 -24.50 -10.30
CA VAL A 44 10.35 -23.68 -9.32
C VAL A 44 10.74 -22.31 -9.88
N ARG A 45 11.04 -22.21 -11.19
CA ARG A 45 11.34 -20.92 -11.84
C ARG A 45 10.11 -20.00 -11.91
N GLY A 46 8.93 -20.56 -12.19
CA GLY A 46 7.68 -19.80 -12.23
C GLY A 46 7.32 -19.24 -10.85
N ALA A 47 7.40 -20.06 -9.81
CA ALA A 47 7.19 -19.61 -8.43
C ALA A 47 8.18 -18.50 -8.03
N ARG A 48 9.43 -18.56 -8.51
CA ARG A 48 10.44 -17.53 -8.23
C ARG A 48 10.11 -16.19 -8.88
N VAL A 49 9.71 -16.20 -10.15
CA VAL A 49 9.32 -14.99 -10.89
C VAL A 49 8.11 -14.32 -10.24
N TYR A 50 7.09 -15.09 -9.88
CA TYR A 50 5.92 -14.55 -9.16
C TYR A 50 6.27 -14.00 -7.79
N GLY A 51 7.15 -14.66 -7.02
CA GLY A 51 7.57 -14.14 -5.72
C GLY A 51 8.32 -12.81 -5.82
N VAL A 52 9.21 -12.66 -6.81
CA VAL A 52 9.91 -11.37 -7.05
C VAL A 52 8.93 -10.30 -7.52
N LEU A 53 8.01 -10.62 -8.44
CA LEU A 53 6.96 -9.70 -8.89
C LEU A 53 6.08 -9.23 -7.73
N LEU A 54 5.67 -10.13 -6.85
CA LEU A 54 4.86 -9.79 -5.69
C LEU A 54 5.61 -8.88 -4.71
N LEU A 55 6.91 -9.12 -4.49
CA LEU A 55 7.74 -8.24 -3.67
C LEU A 55 7.87 -6.84 -4.29
N LEU A 56 8.06 -6.76 -5.61
CA LEU A 56 8.13 -5.47 -6.32
C LEU A 56 6.81 -4.71 -6.23
N VAL A 57 5.68 -5.41 -6.41
CA VAL A 57 4.35 -4.78 -6.33
C VAL A 57 4.02 -4.38 -4.89
N ALA A 58 4.45 -5.15 -3.89
CA ALA A 58 4.26 -4.84 -2.47
C ALA A 58 5.11 -3.63 -2.01
N ALA A 59 6.22 -3.34 -2.69
CA ALA A 59 7.09 -2.21 -2.34
C ALA A 59 6.37 -0.86 -2.47
N PHE A 60 5.48 -0.69 -3.45
CA PHE A 60 4.72 0.55 -3.65
C PHE A 60 3.78 0.87 -2.46
N PRO A 61 2.77 0.05 -2.12
CA PRO A 61 1.91 0.32 -0.96
C PRO A 61 2.70 0.34 0.36
N GLY A 62 3.79 -0.43 0.47
CA GLY A 62 4.69 -0.38 1.62
C GLY A 62 5.37 0.97 1.79
N TYR A 63 5.90 1.55 0.71
CA TYR A 63 6.51 2.88 0.71
C TYR A 63 5.48 3.96 1.07
N VAL A 64 4.30 3.93 0.46
CA VAL A 64 3.23 4.92 0.74
C VAL A 64 2.75 4.81 2.19
N ALA A 65 2.61 3.59 2.73
CA ALA A 65 2.23 3.38 4.13
C ALA A 65 3.31 3.86 5.10
N GLY A 66 4.59 3.56 4.83
CA GLY A 66 5.71 4.06 5.62
C GLY A 66 5.80 5.58 5.61
N ARG A 67 5.61 6.22 4.45
CA ARG A 67 5.57 7.69 4.32
C ARG A 67 4.41 8.29 5.11
N HIS A 68 3.25 7.64 5.11
CA HIS A 68 2.08 8.11 5.84
C HIS A 68 2.30 8.06 7.36
N VAL A 69 2.81 6.94 7.88
CA VAL A 69 3.18 6.82 9.30
C VAL A 69 4.25 7.86 9.68
N TYR A 70 5.22 8.10 8.81
CA TYR A 70 6.22 9.14 9.01
C TYR A 70 5.57 10.53 9.14
N ILE A 71 4.67 10.91 8.22
CA ILE A 71 3.96 12.19 8.27
C ILE A 71 3.14 12.34 9.56
N GLN A 72 2.48 11.26 10.02
CA GLN A 72 1.73 11.26 11.28
C GLN A 72 2.62 11.42 12.53
N SER A 73 3.90 11.04 12.44
CA SER A 73 4.85 11.23 13.55
C SER A 73 5.46 12.63 13.63
N LEU A 74 5.32 13.45 12.59
CA LEU A 74 5.81 14.81 12.57
C LEU A 74 4.87 15.76 13.36
N PRO A 75 5.36 16.92 13.83
CA PRO A 75 4.52 17.93 14.48
C PRO A 75 3.60 18.65 13.48
N PHE A 76 2.39 19.02 13.91
CA PHE A 76 1.38 19.67 13.05
C PHE A 76 1.93 20.92 12.36
N GLY A 77 1.77 21.01 11.04
CA GLY A 77 2.21 22.16 10.24
C GLY A 77 3.65 22.10 9.70
N SER A 78 4.38 21.02 9.94
CA SER A 78 5.73 20.82 9.37
C SER A 78 5.74 20.34 7.90
N VAL A 79 4.59 19.88 7.41
CA VAL A 79 4.41 19.45 6.02
C VAL A 79 3.46 20.44 5.35
N PRO A 80 3.82 21.03 4.19
CA PRO A 80 2.93 21.94 3.49
C PRO A 80 1.64 21.22 3.11
N SER A 81 0.48 21.78 3.46
CA SER A 81 -0.81 21.31 2.98
C SER A 81 -1.00 21.71 1.52
N CYS A 82 -1.24 20.73 0.66
CA CYS A 82 -1.67 20.99 -0.70
C CYS A 82 -3.17 21.22 -0.61
N GLY A 83 -3.60 22.46 -0.30
CA GLY A 83 -5.01 22.81 -0.06
C GLY A 83 -5.98 22.67 -1.26
N ALA A 84 -5.71 21.75 -2.18
CA ALA A 84 -6.57 21.39 -3.30
C ALA A 84 -7.00 19.91 -3.15
N SER A 85 -8.27 19.62 -3.43
CA SER A 85 -8.79 18.25 -3.44
C SER A 85 -8.09 17.40 -4.50
N LEU A 86 -7.99 16.09 -4.26
CA LEU A 86 -7.35 15.16 -5.20
C LEU A 86 -7.99 15.23 -6.60
N ASP A 87 -9.32 15.36 -6.67
CA ASP A 87 -10.05 15.48 -7.93
C ASP A 87 -9.63 16.73 -8.72
N TYR A 88 -9.52 17.88 -8.06
CA TYR A 88 -9.03 19.10 -8.71
C TYR A 88 -7.59 18.97 -9.20
N MET A 89 -6.74 18.28 -8.43
CA MET A 89 -5.36 18.03 -8.82
C MET A 89 -5.28 17.12 -10.05
N MET A 90 -6.14 16.10 -10.14
CA MET A 90 -6.21 15.18 -11.28
C MET A 90 -6.72 15.86 -12.56
N ASP A 91 -7.64 16.82 -12.43
CA ASP A 91 -8.16 17.57 -13.58
C ASP A 91 -7.16 18.59 -14.12
N MET A 92 -6.34 19.20 -13.26
CA MET A 92 -5.45 20.31 -13.62
C MET A 92 -3.99 19.90 -13.89
N PHE A 93 -3.54 18.77 -13.34
CA PHE A 93 -2.13 18.35 -13.42
C PHE A 93 -1.99 16.93 -13.96
N PRO A 94 -0.89 16.62 -14.69
CA PRO A 94 -0.63 15.25 -15.13
C PRO A 94 -0.40 14.33 -13.92
N PHE A 95 -0.79 13.06 -14.06
CA PHE A 95 -0.74 12.05 -13.00
C PHE A 95 0.60 11.98 -12.24
N THR A 96 1.72 12.14 -12.94
CA THR A 96 3.06 12.12 -12.34
C THR A 96 3.28 13.30 -11.38
N THR A 97 2.76 14.48 -11.71
CA THR A 97 2.80 15.67 -10.86
C THR A 97 1.86 15.52 -9.66
N VAL A 98 0.66 14.96 -9.88
CA VAL A 98 -0.28 14.65 -8.78
C VAL A 98 0.33 13.68 -7.79
N LEU A 99 0.90 12.57 -8.29
CA LEU A 99 1.55 11.57 -7.46
C LEU A 99 2.68 12.19 -6.61
N ARG A 100 3.52 13.04 -7.21
CA ARG A 100 4.59 13.74 -6.47
C ARG A 100 4.01 14.68 -5.41
N LYS A 101 2.99 15.47 -5.75
CA LYS A 101 2.37 16.39 -4.80
C LYS A 101 1.72 15.66 -3.63
N VAL A 102 1.04 14.53 -3.88
CA VAL A 102 0.41 13.75 -2.81
C VAL A 102 1.44 13.05 -1.93
N LEU A 103 2.51 12.47 -2.50
CA LEU A 103 3.55 11.80 -1.70
C LEU A 103 4.37 12.77 -0.81
N PHE A 104 4.53 14.02 -1.25
CA PHE A 104 5.42 14.98 -0.60
C PHE A 104 4.74 16.17 0.06
N GLY A 105 3.47 16.46 -0.24
CA GLY A 105 2.77 17.69 0.17
C GLY A 105 1.36 17.48 0.70
N ALA A 106 1.01 16.29 1.21
CA ALA A 106 -0.32 16.05 1.77
C ALA A 106 -0.32 16.25 3.30
N GLY A 107 -0.17 17.50 3.75
CA GLY A 107 -0.24 17.87 5.17
C GLY A 107 -1.59 17.49 5.83
N GLU A 108 -2.68 17.48 5.06
CA GLU A 108 -3.99 17.00 5.52
C GLU A 108 -4.02 15.51 5.92
N CYS A 109 -3.02 14.70 5.56
CA CYS A 109 -2.93 13.29 5.96
C CYS A 109 -2.31 13.08 7.37
N GLN A 110 -1.97 14.16 8.06
CA GLN A 110 -1.35 14.11 9.38
C GLN A 110 -2.36 13.87 10.51
N THR A 111 -3.65 14.15 10.27
CA THR A 111 -4.71 13.89 11.25
C THR A 111 -4.96 12.39 11.38
N ILE A 112 -5.16 11.94 12.62
CA ILE A 112 -5.50 10.55 12.92
C ILE A 112 -6.99 10.52 13.24
N ASP A 113 -7.81 10.28 12.22
CA ASP A 113 -9.27 10.19 12.37
C ASP A 113 -9.68 8.88 13.06
N TRP A 114 -8.81 7.86 12.96
CA TRP A 114 -9.04 6.56 13.56
C TRP A 114 -7.75 5.92 14.08
N SER A 115 -7.82 5.40 15.30
CA SER A 115 -6.76 4.61 15.92
C SER A 115 -7.34 3.36 16.58
N PHE A 116 -6.60 2.26 16.50
CA PHE A 116 -6.92 1.00 17.15
C PHE A 116 -5.66 0.42 17.78
N LEU A 117 -5.76 0.07 19.07
CA LEU A 117 -4.60 -0.31 19.90
C LEU A 117 -3.47 0.75 19.90
N GLY A 118 -3.82 2.04 19.74
CA GLY A 118 -2.85 3.14 19.65
C GLY A 118 -2.13 3.24 18.29
N LEU A 119 -2.49 2.39 17.32
CA LEU A 119 -1.95 2.44 15.95
C LEU A 119 -3.00 3.03 15.00
N SER A 120 -2.54 3.88 14.09
CA SER A 120 -3.38 4.46 13.04
C SER A 120 -3.68 3.43 11.94
N MET A 121 -4.71 3.71 11.13
CA MET A 121 -5.02 2.91 9.94
C MET A 121 -3.83 2.60 9.02
N PRO A 122 -3.03 3.59 8.59
CA PRO A 122 -1.89 3.32 7.71
C PRO A 122 -0.82 2.45 8.37
N ALA A 123 -0.67 2.48 9.69
CA ALA A 123 0.24 1.59 10.40
C ALA A 123 -0.19 0.12 10.30
N TRP A 124 -1.49 -0.16 10.44
CA TRP A 124 -2.04 -1.51 10.22
C TRP A 124 -1.86 -1.99 8.78
N VAL A 125 -2.06 -1.10 7.80
CA VAL A 125 -1.80 -1.41 6.38
C VAL A 125 -0.33 -1.74 6.18
N LEU A 126 0.60 -0.96 6.74
CA LEU A 126 2.04 -1.21 6.66
C LEU A 126 2.41 -2.59 7.21
N ILE A 127 1.89 -2.95 8.38
CA ILE A 127 2.10 -4.27 8.99
C ILE A 127 1.59 -5.37 8.06
N SER A 128 0.39 -5.23 7.51
CA SER A 128 -0.20 -6.22 6.61
C SER A 128 0.64 -6.43 5.33
N VAL A 129 1.14 -5.33 4.74
CA VAL A 129 2.00 -5.40 3.54
C VAL A 129 3.33 -6.05 3.85
N ILE A 130 3.94 -5.75 5.00
CA ILE A 130 5.20 -6.38 5.44
C ILE A 130 4.99 -7.88 5.66
N VAL A 131 3.90 -8.28 6.31
CA VAL A 131 3.58 -9.70 6.54
C VAL A 131 3.38 -10.42 5.21
N LEU A 132 2.65 -9.83 4.26
CA LEU A 132 2.45 -10.41 2.93
C LEU A 132 3.76 -10.49 2.13
N ALA A 133 4.61 -9.47 2.20
CA ALA A 133 5.92 -9.47 1.56
C ALA A 133 6.85 -10.54 2.17
N ALA A 134 6.87 -10.67 3.50
CA ALA A 134 7.62 -11.71 4.20
C ALA A 134 7.10 -13.10 3.84
N TRP A 135 5.78 -13.29 3.75
CA TRP A 135 5.17 -14.53 3.31
C TRP A 135 5.55 -14.88 1.86
N ALA A 136 5.47 -13.91 0.94
CA ALA A 136 5.90 -14.10 -0.45
C ALA A 136 7.38 -14.48 -0.55
N GLY A 137 8.24 -13.82 0.23
CA GLY A 137 9.66 -14.16 0.35
C GLY A 137 9.89 -15.55 0.93
N PHE A 138 9.17 -15.93 1.98
CA PHE A 138 9.26 -17.25 2.59
C PHE A 138 8.81 -18.38 1.66
N VAL A 139 7.72 -18.18 0.91
CA VAL A 139 7.28 -19.13 -0.11
C VAL A 139 8.33 -19.27 -1.22
N ASN A 140 8.97 -18.16 -1.62
CA ASN A 140 10.07 -18.17 -2.59
C ASN A 140 11.28 -18.98 -2.08
N LEU A 141 11.67 -18.76 -0.82
CA LEU A 141 12.78 -19.47 -0.16
C LEU A 141 12.45 -20.96 0.08
N ARG A 142 11.21 -21.31 0.43
CA ARG A 142 10.80 -22.73 0.55
C ARG A 142 10.68 -23.43 -0.80
N GLY A 143 10.36 -22.70 -1.87
CA GLY A 143 10.47 -23.20 -3.24
C GLY A 143 11.91 -23.61 -3.61
N HIS A 144 12.93 -22.97 -3.01
CA HIS A 144 14.33 -23.33 -3.19
C HIS A 144 14.72 -24.67 -2.54
N SER A 145 14.06 -25.07 -1.44
CA SER A 145 14.41 -26.27 -0.68
C SER A 145 13.79 -27.57 -1.24
N ARG A 146 12.91 -27.47 -2.26
CA ARG A 146 12.29 -28.61 -2.96
C ARG A 146 13.00 -29.00 -4.26
N SER A 147 14.29 -28.74 -4.40
CA SER A 147 15.09 -29.32 -5.50
C SER A 147 15.79 -30.61 -5.06
N PRO A 148 15.18 -31.81 -5.17
CA PRO A 148 15.94 -32.96 -5.60
C PRO A 148 16.12 -32.89 -7.11
N ILE A 149 17.34 -33.13 -7.52
CA ILE A 149 17.85 -33.31 -8.87
C ILE A 149 16.90 -34.18 -9.72
N SER A 150 16.55 -33.73 -10.91
CA SER A 150 16.32 -34.60 -12.08
C SER A 150 16.57 -33.81 -13.37
#